data_AF-A0A631PKT3-F1
#
_entry.id   AF-A0A631PKT3-F1
#
_cell.length_a   1.000
_cell.length_b   1.000
_cell.length_c   1.000
_cell.angle_alpha   90.00
_cell.angle_beta   90.00
_cell.angle_gamma   90.00
#
_symmetry.space_group_name_H-M   'P 1'
#
loop_
_entity.id
_entity.type
_entity.pdbx_description
1 polymer ?
#
loop_
_entity_poly.entity_id
_entity_poly.type
_entity_poly.pdbx_seq_one_letter_code
_entity_poly.pdbx_strand_id
1 'polypeptide(L)' 'MDIEVLKRSLDRTDALESVVRELISVLTTEQLSAFQSNTKKRWELAEKNAPSELADTISRTKALALKLSGIGN' A
#
# COMPACT_ATOMS: atom_id res chain seq x y z
N MET A 1 -21.72 -12.07 -6.52
CA MET A 1 -20.96 -10.79 -6.56
C MET A 1 -20.99 -10.31 -7.99
N ASP A 2 -21.49 -9.10 -8.22
CA ASP A 2 -21.67 -8.55 -9.56
C ASP A 2 -20.31 -8.32 -10.23
N ILE A 3 -20.12 -8.85 -11.44
CA ILE A 3 -18.89 -8.74 -12.22
C ILE A 3 -18.55 -7.26 -12.45
N GLU A 4 -19.54 -6.38 -12.60
CA GLU A 4 -19.30 -4.95 -12.75
C GLU A 4 -18.70 -4.32 -11.49
N VAL A 5 -19.14 -4.75 -10.31
CA VAL A 5 -18.61 -4.23 -9.03
C VAL A 5 -17.14 -4.60 -8.90
N LEU A 6 -16.76 -5.84 -9.24
CA LEU A 6 -15.37 -6.27 -9.27
C LEU A 6 -14.53 -5.46 -10.27
N LYS A 7 -15.03 -5.25 -11.50
CA LYS A 7 -14.33 -4.45 -12.51
C LYS A 7 -14.08 -3.03 -12.03
N ARG A 8 -15.08 -2.36 -11.48
CA ARG A 8 -14.94 -0.99 -10.94
C ARG A 8 -13.93 -0.93 -9.79
N SER A 9 -13.88 -1.96 -8.95
CA SER A 9 -12.88 -2.05 -7.88
C SER A 9 -11.45 -2.24 -8.42
N LEU A 10 -11.28 -3.02 -9.48
CA LEU A 10 -9.99 -3.17 -10.17
C LEU A 10 -9.56 -1.86 -10.83
N ASP A 11 -10.43 -1.24 -11.64
CA ASP A 11 -10.15 0.04 -12.31
C ASP A 11 -9.72 1.12 -11.31
N ARG A 12 -10.41 1.19 -10.15
CA ARG A 12 -10.07 2.11 -9.08
C ARG A 12 -8.71 1.80 -8.45
N THR A 13 -8.37 0.52 -8.30
CA THR A 13 -7.09 0.09 -7.73
C THR A 13 -5.94 0.46 -8.67
N ASP A 14 -6.10 0.20 -9.97
CA ASP A 14 -5.11 0.53 -10.99
C ASP A 14 -4.88 2.05 -11.08
N ALA A 15 -5.95 2.84 -11.03
CA ALA A 15 -5.86 4.30 -11.00
C ALA A 15 -5.10 4.81 -9.76
N LEU A 16 -5.37 4.24 -8.58
CA LEU A 16 -4.66 4.60 -7.35
C LEU A 16 -3.17 4.21 -7.41
N GLU A 17 -2.84 3.03 -7.95
CA GLU A 17 -1.46 2.61 -8.14
C GLU A 17 -0.72 3.57 -9.08
N SER A 18 -1.32 3.94 -10.20
CA SER A 18 -0.73 4.90 -11.14
C SER A 18 -0.45 6.26 -10.48
N VAL A 19 -1.41 6.80 -9.72
CA VAL A 19 -1.23 8.07 -9.01
C VAL A 19 -0.12 7.98 -7.97
N VAL A 20 -0.05 6.89 -7.19
CA VAL A 20 1.01 6.70 -6.19
C VAL A 20 2.39 6.62 -6.84
N ARG A 21 2.51 5.91 -7.97
CA ARG A 21 3.78 5.82 -8.71
C ARG A 21 4.22 7.17 -9.26
N GLU A 22 3.29 7.96 -9.80
CA GLU A 22 3.56 9.31 -10.28
C GLU A 22 4.04 10.21 -9.13
N LEU A 23 3.34 10.18 -7.99
CA LEU A 23 3.73 10.93 -6.79
C LEU A 23 5.12 10.55 -6.28
N ILE A 24 5.48 9.26 -6.30
CA ILE A 24 6.81 8.79 -5.91
C ILE A 24 7.88 9.32 -6.87
N SER A 25 7.60 9.38 -8.17
CA SER A 25 8.57 9.77 -9.20
C SER A 25 9.05 11.21 -9.09
N VAL A 26 8.25 12.09 -8.48
CA VAL A 26 8.56 13.51 -8.29
C VAL A 26 9.21 13.83 -6.94
N LEU A 27 9.41 12.83 -6.07
CA LEU A 27 10.07 13.01 -4.78
C LEU A 27 11.58 13.15 -4.93
N THR A 28 12.21 13.96 -4.07
CA THR A 28 13.65 13.89 -3.88
C THR A 28 14.04 12.57 -3.20
N THR A 29 15.32 12.20 -3.26
CA THR A 29 15.84 11.00 -2.58
C THR A 29 15.54 11.01 -1.08
N GLU A 30 15.69 12.15 -0.41
CA GLU A 30 15.42 12.31 1.02
C GLU A 30 13.93 12.14 1.33
N GLN A 31 13.07 12.74 0.50
CA GLN A 31 11.61 12.61 0.63
C GLN A 31 11.15 11.17 0.39
N LEU A 32 11.71 10.51 -0.61
CA LEU A 32 11.44 9.09 -0.89
C LEU A 32 11.86 8.21 0.29
N SER A 33 13.05 8.42 0.83
CA SER A 33 13.53 7.69 2.02
C SER A 33 12.61 7.90 3.22
N ALA A 34 12.19 9.15 3.47
CA ALA A 34 11.26 9.48 4.54
C ALA A 34 9.87 8.84 4.31
N PHE A 35 9.35 8.90 3.09
CA PHE A 35 8.10 8.24 2.70
C PHE A 35 8.16 6.73 2.99
N GLN A 36 9.22 6.05 2.53
CA GLN A 36 9.39 4.62 2.73
C GLN A 36 9.52 4.22 4.20
N SER A 37 10.31 4.99 4.97
CA SER A 37 10.46 4.81 6.42
C SER A 37 9.13 4.97 7.15
N ASN A 38 8.36 6.00 6.80
CA ASN A 38 7.05 6.25 7.39
C ASN A 38 6.05 5.15 7.02
N THR A 39 6.06 4.66 5.78
CA THR A 39 5.22 3.54 5.36
C THR A 39 5.51 2.30 6.21
N LYS A 40 6.78 1.90 6.37
CA LYS A 40 7.14 0.73 7.21
C LYS A 40 6.61 0.88 8.63
N LYS A 41 6.91 2.01 9.29
CA LYS A 41 6.50 2.27 10.68
C LYS A 41 4.98 2.22 10.85
N ARG A 42 4.22 2.79 9.90
CA ARG A 42 2.75 2.76 9.95
C ARG A 42 2.20 1.34 9.86
N TRP A 43 2.77 0.51 9.01
CA TRP A 43 2.32 -0.88 8.85
C TRP A 43 2.75 -1.79 10.00
N GLU A 44 3.95 -1.62 10.54
CA GLU A 44 4.39 -2.30 11.77
C GLU A 44 3.46 -1.95 12.94
N LEU A 45 3.05 -0.69 13.05
CA LEU A 45 2.09 -0.25 14.07
C LEU A 45 0.69 -0.86 13.83
N ALA A 46 0.25 -0.93 12.57
CA ALA A 46 -1.03 -1.54 12.21
C ALA A 46 -1.06 -3.04 12.56
N GLU A 47 0.01 -3.78 12.25
CA GLU A 47 0.16 -5.19 12.65
C GLU A 47 0.14 -5.38 14.16
N LYS A 48 0.88 -4.54 14.90
CA LYS A 48 0.96 -4.65 16.36
C LYS A 48 -0.39 -4.44 17.05
N ASN A 49 -1.22 -3.55 16.51
CA ASN A 49 -2.50 -3.16 17.09
C ASN A 49 -3.70 -3.93 16.50
N ALA A 50 -3.45 -4.82 15.55
CA ALA A 50 -4.47 -5.62 14.90
C ALA A 50 -5.13 -6.61 15.87
N PRO A 51 -6.48 -6.73 15.86
CA PRO A 51 -7.13 -7.94 16.35
C PRO A 51 -6.57 -9.18 15.63
N SER A 52 -6.42 -10.30 16.35
CA SER A 52 -5.85 -11.54 15.80
C SER A 52 -6.63 -12.07 14.58
N GLU A 53 -7.95 -11.85 14.55
CA GLU A 53 -8.83 -12.19 13.42
C GLU A 53 -8.52 -11.43 12.12
N LEU A 54 -7.82 -10.28 12.20
CA LEU A 54 -7.43 -9.47 11.05
C LEU A 54 -5.95 -9.65 10.65
N ALA A 55 -5.19 -10.49 11.36
CA ALA A 55 -3.75 -10.65 11.16
C ALA A 55 -3.40 -11.00 9.70
N ASP A 56 -4.11 -11.95 9.09
CA ASP A 56 -3.87 -12.37 7.70
C ASP A 56 -4.21 -11.27 6.69
N THR A 57 -5.27 -10.50 6.95
CA THR A 57 -5.67 -9.38 6.09
C THR A 57 -4.64 -8.25 6.17
N ILE A 58 -4.17 -7.92 7.36
CA ILE A 58 -3.16 -6.89 7.56
C ILE A 58 -1.80 -7.31 6.97
N SER A 59 -1.41 -8.57 7.12
CA SER A 59 -0.20 -9.11 6.51
C SER A 59 -0.23 -9.00 4.97
N ARG A 60 -1.33 -9.44 4.33
CA ARG A 60 -1.48 -9.35 2.87
C ARG A 60 -1.50 -7.90 2.37
N THR A 61 -2.23 -7.02 3.05
CA THR A 61 -2.34 -5.61 2.65
C THR A 61 -1.06 -4.83 2.89
N LYS A 62 -0.30 -5.14 3.95
CA LYS A 62 1.05 -4.62 4.19
C LYS A 62 1.99 -4.98 3.04
N ALA A 63 2.02 -6.24 2.62
CA ALA A 63 2.91 -6.67 1.53
C ALA A 63 2.68 -5.85 0.25
N LEU A 64 1.40 -5.64 -0.11
CA LEU A 64 1.02 -4.80 -1.25
C LEU A 64 1.44 -3.34 -1.06
N ALA A 65 1.21 -2.76 0.12
CA ALA A 65 1.58 -1.38 0.39
C ALA A 65 3.10 -1.15 0.37
N LEU A 66 3.90 -2.09 0.86
CA LEU A 66 5.36 -2.03 0.77
C LEU A 66 5.82 -2.09 -0.69
N LYS A 67 5.21 -2.95 -1.51
CA LYS A 67 5.49 -3.02 -2.95
C LYS A 67 5.17 -1.71 -3.67
N LEU A 68 3.96 -1.17 -3.46
CA LEU A 68 3.54 0.11 -4.04
C LEU A 68 4.42 1.28 -3.60
N SER A 69 5.01 1.19 -2.41
CA SER A 69 5.92 2.20 -1.88
C SER A 69 7.38 2.04 -2.37
N GLY A 70 7.66 1.06 -3.23
CA GLY A 70 9.00 0.78 -3.75
C GLY A 70 9.96 0.15 -2.73
N ILE A 71 9.43 -0.55 -1.72
CA ILE A 71 10.20 -1.11 -0.60
C ILE A 71 10.49 -2.61 -0.76
N GLY A 72 9.71 -3.32 -1.58
CA GLY A 72 9.88 -4.75 -1.84
C GLY A 72 9.44 -5.13 -3.26
N ASN A 73 10.03 -6.21 -3.80
CA ASN A 73 9.66 -6.81 -5.09
C ASN A 73 8.42 -7.70 -4.97
#